data_AF-A0A2R5EJB0-F1
#
_entry.id   AF-A0A2R5EJB0-F1
#
_cell.length_a   1.000
_cell.length_b   1.000
_cell.length_c   1.000
_cell.angle_alpha   90.00
_cell.angle_beta   90.00
_cell.angle_gamma   90.00
#
_symmetry.space_group_name_H-M   'P 1'
#
loop_
_entity.id
_entity.type
_entity.pdbx_description
1 polymer ?
#
loop_
_entity_poly.entity_id
_entity_poly.type
_entity_poly.pdbx_seq_one_letter_code
_entity_poly.pdbx_strand_id
1 'polypeptide(L)' 'MSGIGPSGIILIVLIALLLFGPSKLPELGKAFGRTLREFKNGANDLINEPKESQASHVGVTHEDTGQLKKEQSQGRMG' A
#
# COMPACT_ATOMS: atom_id res chain seq x y z
N MET A 1 -35.61 5.79 32.61
CA MET A 1 -34.58 6.81 32.31
C MET A 1 -34.47 6.89 30.80
N SER A 2 -35.20 7.82 30.18
CA SER A 2 -35.25 7.98 28.72
C SER A 2 -33.95 8.64 28.25
N GLY A 3 -32.93 7.82 27.97
CA GLY A 3 -31.73 8.30 27.30
C GLY A 3 -32.11 8.90 25.94
N ILE A 4 -31.37 9.91 25.51
CA ILE A 4 -31.37 10.40 24.13
C ILE A 4 -31.04 9.19 23.25
N GLY A 5 -32.09 8.54 22.78
CA GLY A 5 -32.00 7.34 21.96
C GLY A 5 -31.74 7.72 20.50
N PRO A 6 -31.94 6.75 19.59
CA PRO A 6 -31.82 6.98 18.15
C PRO A 6 -32.60 8.22 17.66
N SER A 7 -33.71 8.57 18.32
CA SER A 7 -34.51 9.76 18.05
C SER A 7 -33.74 11.08 18.21
N GLY A 8 -32.89 11.20 19.23
CA GLY A 8 -32.11 12.42 19.46
C GLY A 8 -30.99 12.60 18.43
N ILE A 9 -30.35 11.50 18.02
CA ILE A 9 -29.36 11.53 16.93
C ILE A 9 -30.02 11.93 15.61
N ILE A 10 -31.22 11.43 15.31
CA ILE A 10 -31.94 11.79 14.09
C ILE A 10 -32.18 13.31 14.00
N LEU A 11 -32.51 13.95 15.13
CA LEU A 11 -32.77 15.39 15.18
C LEU A 11 -31.50 16.20 14.88
N ILE A 12 -30.37 15.81 15.45
CA ILE A 12 -29.07 16.44 15.21
C ILE A 12 -28.67 16.28 13.74
N VAL A 13 -28.83 15.09 13.18
CA VAL A 13 -28.55 14.82 11.77
C VAL A 13 -29.43 15.69 10.88
N LEU A 14 -30.73 15.84 11.18
CA LEU A 14 -31.61 16.73 10.40
C LEU A 14 -31.10 18.17 10.37
N ILE A 15 -30.71 18.73 11.52
CA ILE A 15 -30.17 20.10 11.59
C ILE A 15 -28.86 20.21 10.81
N ALA A 16 -27.96 19.24 10.97
CA ALA A 16 -26.72 19.18 10.22
C ALA A 16 -26.95 19.06 8.71
N LEU A 17 -27.98 18.31 8.30
CA LEU A 17 -28.38 18.17 6.90
C LEU A 17 -29.00 19.45 6.33
N LEU A 18 -29.64 20.29 7.12
CA LEU A 18 -30.10 21.60 6.66
C LEU A 18 -28.94 22.57 6.46
N LEU A 19 -27.91 22.50 7.31
CA LEU A 19 -26.71 23.36 7.22
C LEU A 19 -25.77 22.91 6.10
N PHE A 20 -25.49 21.61 6.02
CA PHE A 20 -24.51 21.04 5.09
C PHE A 20 -25.14 20.46 3.82
N GLY A 21 -26.41 20.04 3.87
CA GLY A 21 -27.10 19.38 2.77
C GLY A 21 -26.97 17.85 2.77
N PRO A 22 -28.03 17.09 2.37
CA PRO A 22 -28.01 15.63 2.32
C PRO A 22 -27.00 15.05 1.32
N SER A 23 -26.61 15.82 0.31
CA SER A 23 -25.61 15.40 -0.67
C SER A 23 -24.18 15.43 -0.13
N LYS A 24 -23.90 16.19 0.94
CA LYS A 24 -22.53 16.33 1.47
C LYS A 24 -22.10 15.16 2.35
N LEU A 25 -23.00 14.54 3.11
CA LEU A 25 -22.66 13.33 3.86
C LEU A 25 -22.15 12.17 2.99
N PRO A 26 -22.80 11.76 1.88
CA PRO A 26 -22.29 10.69 1.02
C PRO A 26 -21.02 11.10 0.26
N GLU A 27 -20.86 12.39 -0.07
CA GLU A 27 -19.64 12.92 -0.71
C GLU A 27 -18.44 12.80 0.25
N LEU A 28 -18.59 13.29 1.49
CA LEU A 28 -17.59 13.17 2.54
C LEU A 28 -17.31 11.70 2.89
N GLY A 29 -18.34 10.86 2.99
CA GLY A 29 -18.18 9.43 3.25
C GLY A 29 -17.39 8.71 2.15
N LYS A 30 -17.59 9.07 0.87
CA LYS A 30 -16.78 8.52 -0.23
C LYS A 30 -15.32 8.96 -0.15
N ALA A 31 -15.07 10.23 0.18
CA ALA A 31 -13.70 10.75 0.35
C ALA A 31 -12.99 10.08 1.52
N PHE A 32 -13.59 10.13 2.72
CA PHE A 32 -13.08 9.46 3.92
C PHE A 32 -12.93 7.95 3.72
N GLY A 33 -13.86 7.30 3.03
CA GLY A 33 -13.80 5.87 2.77
C GLY A 33 -12.62 5.45 1.90
N ARG A 34 -12.22 6.28 0.92
CA ARG A 34 -10.99 6.04 0.14
C ARG A 34 -9.75 6.18 1.03
N THR A 35 -9.67 7.25 1.81
CA THR A 35 -8.56 7.46 2.77
C THR A 35 -8.46 6.32 3.78
N LEU A 36 -9.58 5.89 4.36
CA LEU A 36 -9.59 4.82 5.35
C LEU A 36 -9.24 3.46 4.73
N ARG A 37 -9.60 3.23 3.45
CA ARG A 37 -9.21 2.03 2.71
C ARG A 37 -7.71 2.00 2.44
N GLU A 38 -7.13 3.11 2.00
CA GLU A 38 -5.69 3.24 1.79
C GLU A 38 -4.93 3.12 3.11
N PHE A 39 -5.40 3.79 4.18
CA PHE A 39 -4.85 3.66 5.52
C PHE A 39 -4.91 2.22 6.02
N LYS A 40 -6.04 1.53 5.85
CA LYS A 40 -6.18 0.11 6.22
C LYS A 40 -5.20 -0.78 5.45
N ASN A 41 -5.03 -0.53 4.15
CA ASN A 41 -4.10 -1.31 3.33
C ASN A 41 -2.66 -1.11 3.80
N GLY A 42 -2.22 0.14 3.99
CA GLY A 42 -0.88 0.42 4.52
C GLY A 42 -0.69 -0.13 5.93
N ALA A 43 -1.69 0.00 6.81
CA ALA A 43 -1.64 -0.59 8.15
C ALA A 43 -1.55 -2.13 8.10
N ASN A 44 -2.25 -2.77 7.15
CA ASN A 44 -2.16 -4.22 6.96
C ASN A 44 -0.79 -4.64 6.42
N ASP A 45 -0.16 -3.89 5.52
CA ASP A 45 1.19 -4.20 5.05
C ASP A 45 2.19 -4.15 6.21
N LEU A 46 2.06 -3.17 7.12
CA LEU A 46 2.90 -3.06 8.32
C LEU A 46 2.67 -4.19 9.33
N ILE A 47 1.43 -4.68 9.46
CA ILE A 47 1.07 -5.74 10.42
C ILE A 47 1.39 -7.13 9.85
N ASN A 48 1.26 -7.32 8.55
CA ASN A 48 1.41 -8.61 7.88
C ASN A 48 2.76 -8.80 7.20
N GLU A 49 3.72 -7.89 7.39
CA GLU A 49 5.12 -8.17 7.04
C GLU A 49 5.63 -9.28 7.99
N PRO A 50 5.84 -10.54 7.53
CA PRO A 50 6.75 -11.40 8.27
C PRO A 50 8.09 -10.67 8.26
N LYS A 51 8.76 -10.61 9.41
CA LYS A 51 10.16 -10.21 9.49
C LYS A 51 11.00 -11.18 8.66
N GLU A 52 10.98 -11.07 7.34
CA GLU A 52 12.00 -11.67 6.51
C GLU A 52 13.16 -10.70 6.55
N SER A 53 14.07 -11.04 7.46
CA SER A 53 15.39 -10.47 7.57
C SER A 53 15.95 -10.22 6.18
N GLN A 54 16.31 -8.96 5.94
CA GLN A 54 17.29 -8.55 4.96
C GLN A 54 18.45 -9.55 4.93
N ALA A 55 18.42 -10.48 3.97
CA ALA A 55 19.63 -11.09 3.45
C ALA A 55 20.05 -10.22 2.27
N SER A 56 20.91 -9.27 2.60
CA SER A 56 21.88 -8.65 1.72
C SER A 56 22.20 -9.50 0.48
N HIS A 57 21.69 -9.07 -0.68
CA HIS A 57 22.32 -9.31 -1.97
C HIS A 57 22.52 -7.97 -2.67
N VAL A 58 23.43 -7.16 -2.11
CA VAL A 58 24.22 -6.22 -2.91
C VAL A 58 25.25 -7.08 -3.64
N GLY A 59 24.84 -7.64 -4.78
CA GLY A 59 25.73 -8.24 -5.75
C GLY A 59 26.17 -7.16 -6.74
N VAL A 60 27.31 -6.55 -6.45
CA VAL A 60 28.10 -5.88 -7.48
C VAL A 60 28.50 -6.92 -8.53
N THR A 61 28.69 -6.44 -9.76
CA THR A 61 29.44 -7.06 -10.87
C THR A 61 28.58 -7.63 -12.00
N HIS A 62 28.17 -6.73 -12.91
CA HIS A 62 28.14 -7.08 -14.33
C HIS A 62 29.60 -7.18 -14.81
N GLU A 63 30.15 -8.39 -14.87
CA GLU A 63 31.34 -8.68 -15.68
C GLU A 63 30.89 -8.76 -17.15
N ASP A 64 30.87 -7.60 -17.80
CA ASP A 64 31.02 -7.48 -19.24
C ASP A 64 32.47 -7.82 -19.58
N THR A 65 32.77 -9.10 -19.78
CA THR A 65 33.96 -9.49 -20.57
C THR A 65 33.66 -10.78 -21.29
N GLY A 66 32.98 -10.62 -22.43
CA GLY A 66 32.99 -11.61 -23.47
C GLY A 66 34.41 -11.88 -23.96
N GLN A 67 34.54 -13.04 -24.61
CA GLN A 67 35.56 -13.33 -25.62
C GLN A 67 36.98 -13.52 -25.09
N LEU A 68 37.36 -14.79 -24.91
CA LEU A 68 38.67 -15.36 -25.29
C LEU A 68 38.67 -16.86 -24.91
N LYS A 69 37.83 -17.67 -25.57
CA LYS A 69 37.92 -19.14 -25.46
C LYS A 69 37.63 -19.85 -26.77
N LYS A 70 38.27 -19.41 -27.86
CA LYS A 70 38.40 -20.19 -29.10
C LYS A 70 39.72 -19.87 -29.81
N GLU A 71 40.88 -20.10 -29.20
CA GLU A 71 42.14 -20.04 -29.97
C GLU A 71 43.37 -20.73 -29.36
N GLN A 72 43.22 -21.78 -28.54
CA GLN A 72 44.39 -22.47 -27.98
C GLN A 72 44.23 -24.00 -27.89
N SER A 73 43.74 -24.64 -28.95
CA SER A 73 43.79 -26.11 -29.03
C SER A 73 44.32 -26.67 -30.36
N GLN A 74 44.81 -25.82 -31.27
CA GLN A 74 45.55 -26.28 -32.45
C GLN A 74 46.85 -25.49 -32.52
N GLY A 75 47.92 -26.05 -31.93
CA GLY A 75 49.24 -25.42 -32.04
C GLY A 75 50.26 -25.90 -31.03
N ARG A 76 50.66 -27.17 -31.11
CA ARG A 76 51.98 -27.75 -30.73
C ARG A 76 51.83 -29.27 -30.76
N MET A 77 52.15 -29.95 -31.87
CA MET A 77 53.50 -30.46 -32.18
C MET A 77 54.19 -31.05 -30.94
N GLY A 78 54.30 -32.37 -30.97
CA GLY A 78 54.92 -33.26 -29.98
C GLY A 78 54.46 -34.68 -30.27
#